data_AF-A0A4Z0Z456-F1
#
_entry.id   AF-A0A4Z0Z456-F1
#
_cell.length_a   1.000
_cell.length_b   1.000
_cell.length_c   1.000
_cell.angle_alpha   90.00
_cell.angle_beta   90.00
_cell.angle_gamma   90.00
#
_symmetry.space_group_name_H-M   'P 1'
#
loop_
_entity.id
_entity.type
_entity.pdbx_description
1 polymer ?
#
loop_
_entity_poly.entity_id
_entity_poly.type
_entity_poly.pdbx_seq_one_letter_code
_entity_poly.pdbx_strand_id
1 'polypeptide(L)'
;MAGKDQKTAADFTSYYLQQSTKEFAEDLDKIRSADDFKGDALPVLIRSLQQGTSMFSAADQKRIVDAQQADKRADGDGEEEKDSA
;
A
#
# COMPACT_ATOMS: atom_id res chain seq x y z
N MET A 1 23.27 0.87 -6.35
CA MET A 1 22.17 -0.07 -6.05
C MET A 1 21.18 0.51 -5.03
N ALA A 2 21.61 1.23 -3.99
CA ALA A 2 20.75 1.80 -2.94
C ALA A 2 19.48 2.56 -3.41
N GLY A 3 19.54 3.33 -4.50
CA GLY A 3 18.37 4.09 -4.97
C GLY A 3 17.22 3.23 -5.50
N LYS A 4 17.52 2.04 -6.06
CA LYS A 4 16.49 1.12 -6.55
C LYS A 4 15.78 0.43 -5.39
N ASP A 5 16.54 0.05 -4.37
CA ASP A 5 16.03 -0.62 -3.17
C ASP A 5 15.13 0.33 -2.35
N GLN A 6 15.53 1.61 -2.24
CA GLN A 6 14.69 2.65 -1.62
C GLN A 6 13.38 2.86 -2.36
N LYS A 7 13.41 2.89 -3.70
CA LYS A 7 12.20 2.98 -4.51
C LYS A 7 11.28 1.78 -4.29
N THR A 8 11.82 0.56 -4.30
CA THR A 8 11.04 -0.65 -4.03
C THR A 8 10.41 -0.63 -2.65
N ALA A 9 11.13 -0.19 -1.61
CA ALA A 9 10.59 -0.06 -0.27
C ALA A 9 9.45 0.97 -0.19
N ALA A 10 9.57 2.11 -0.90
CA ALA A 10 8.53 3.12 -0.96
C ALA A 10 7.27 2.65 -1.72
N ASP A 11 7.47 1.99 -2.88
CA ASP A 11 6.39 1.39 -3.66
C ASP A 11 5.67 0.31 -2.84
N PHE A 12 6.42 -0.55 -2.15
CA PHE A 12 5.88 -1.56 -1.26
C PHE A 12 5.09 -0.95 -0.10
N THR A 13 5.63 0.08 0.57
CA THR A 13 4.95 0.73 1.70
C THR A 13 3.61 1.32 1.26
N SER A 14 3.57 1.94 0.08
CA SER A 14 2.34 2.51 -0.48
C SER A 14 1.30 1.42 -0.77
N TYR A 15 1.73 0.32 -1.39
CA TYR A 15 0.86 -0.83 -1.65
C TYR A 15 0.36 -1.47 -0.34
N TYR A 16 1.25 -1.74 0.61
CA TYR A 16 0.94 -2.32 1.91
C TYR A 16 -0.12 -1.49 2.64
N LEU A 17 0.09 -0.17 2.76
CA LEU A 17 -0.88 0.71 3.42
C LEU A 17 -2.23 0.71 2.71
N GLN A 18 -2.25 0.70 1.38
CA GLN A 18 -3.52 0.62 0.64
C GLN A 18 -4.26 -0.69 0.92
N GLN A 19 -3.55 -1.83 0.96
CA GLN A 19 -4.19 -3.12 1.28
C GLN A 19 -4.63 -3.17 2.74
N SER A 20 -3.75 -2.84 3.69
CA SER A 20 -4.08 -2.86 5.11
C SER A 20 -5.25 -1.93 5.45
N THR A 21 -5.35 -0.76 4.83
CA THR A 21 -6.50 0.14 5.08
C THR A 21 -7.81 -0.36 4.45
N LYS A 22 -7.75 -1.13 3.36
CA LYS A 22 -8.93 -1.82 2.80
C LYS A 22 -9.37 -2.98 3.71
N GLU A 23 -8.43 -3.85 4.08
CA GLU A 23 -8.72 -5.05 4.89
C GLU A 23 -9.20 -4.67 6.29
N PHE A 24 -8.64 -3.60 6.88
CA PHE A 24 -9.04 -3.12 8.20
C PHE A 24 -10.07 -1.98 8.15
N ALA A 25 -10.76 -1.75 7.03
CA ALA A 25 -11.64 -0.59 6.86
C ALA A 25 -12.69 -0.47 7.99
N GLU A 26 -13.38 -1.58 8.31
CA GLU A 26 -14.40 -1.60 9.36
C GLU A 26 -13.81 -1.31 10.75
N ASP A 27 -12.63 -1.86 11.06
CA ASP A 27 -12.00 -1.69 12.36
C ASP A 27 -11.38 -0.30 12.51
N LEU A 28 -10.83 0.26 11.43
CA LEU A 28 -10.36 1.64 11.39
C LEU A 28 -11.52 2.62 11.59
N ASP A 29 -12.70 2.35 11.01
CA ASP A 29 -13.89 3.15 11.23
C ASP A 29 -14.38 3.08 12.68
N LYS A 30 -14.34 1.89 13.32
CA LYS A 30 -14.65 1.73 14.75
C LYS A 30 -13.67 2.51 15.62
N ILE A 31 -12.36 2.35 15.38
CA ILE A 31 -11.30 3.05 16.13
C ILE A 31 -11.48 4.57 15.99
N ARG A 32 -11.73 5.07 14.77
CA ARG A 32 -11.93 6.50 14.52
C ARG A 32 -13.19 7.05 15.17
N SER A 33 -14.22 6.22 15.31
CA SER A 33 -15.50 6.61 15.90
C SER A 33 -15.52 6.50 17.43
N ALA A 34 -14.46 5.98 18.05
CA ALA A 34 -14.37 5.86 19.49
C ALA A 34 -14.19 7.24 20.16
N ASP A 35 -14.86 7.44 21.30
CA ASP A 35 -14.87 8.72 22.02
C ASP A 35 -13.47 9.17 22.49
N ASP A 36 -12.55 8.22 22.66
CA ASP A 36 -11.17 8.43 23.09
C ASP A 36 -10.17 8.60 21.93
N PHE A 37 -10.60 8.47 20.67
CA PHE A 37 -9.74 8.75 19.52
C PHE A 37 -9.53 10.27 19.36
N LYS A 38 -8.39 10.76 19.84
CA LYS A 38 -8.03 12.18 19.82
C LYS A 38 -7.04 12.52 18.69
N GLY A 39 -6.83 13.81 18.46
CA GLY A 39 -6.02 14.30 17.34
C GLY A 39 -4.56 13.81 17.32
N ASP A 40 -4.02 13.44 18.48
CA ASP A 40 -2.69 12.83 18.64
C ASP A 40 -2.67 11.32 18.35
N ALA A 41 -3.81 10.63 18.40
CA ALA A 41 -3.92 9.20 18.09
C ALA A 41 -3.76 8.91 16.59
N LEU A 42 -4.16 9.83 15.70
CA LEU A 42 -4.06 9.62 14.25
C LEU A 42 -2.61 9.46 13.77
N PRO A 43 -1.63 10.33 14.15
CA PRO A 43 -0.22 10.09 13.84
C PRO A 43 0.32 8.77 14.37
N VAL A 44 -0.15 8.31 15.54
CA VAL A 44 0.26 7.02 16.12
C VAL A 44 -0.26 5.87 15.26
N LEU A 45 -1.56 5.89 14.91
CA LEU A 45 -2.18 4.89 14.04
C LEU A 45 -1.46 4.78 12.69
N ILE A 46 -1.17 5.91 12.04
CA ILE A 46 -0.45 5.93 10.75
C ILE A 46 0.95 5.30 10.91
N ARG A 47 1.69 5.66 11.95
CA ARG A 47 3.03 5.09 12.20
C ARG A 47 2.97 3.60 12.49
N SER A 48 1.98 3.13 13.24
CA SER A 48 1.78 1.70 13.52
C SER A 48 1.47 0.90 12.26
N LEU A 49 0.59 1.41 11.40
CA LEU A 49 0.32 0.79 10.10
C LEU A 49 1.59 0.77 9.23
N GLN A 50 2.33 1.87 9.15
CA GLN A 50 3.59 1.93 8.41
C GLN A 50 4.64 0.95 8.96
N GLN A 51 4.73 0.80 10.28
CA GLN A 51 5.67 -0.10 10.94
C GLN A 51 5.43 -1.57 10.55
N GLY A 52 4.21 -1.95 10.19
CA GLY A 52 3.88 -3.30 9.71
C GLY A 52 4.73 -3.76 8.51
N THR A 53 5.24 -2.81 7.71
CA THR A 53 6.15 -3.11 6.59
C THR A 53 7.47 -3.74 7.02
N SER A 54 7.90 -3.53 8.27
CA SER A 54 9.14 -4.11 8.82
C SER A 54 9.09 -5.63 8.97
N MET A 55 7.89 -6.24 8.91
CA MET A 55 7.72 -7.70 8.90
C MET A 55 8.15 -8.35 7.59
N PHE A 56 8.43 -7.57 6.54
CA PHE A 56 8.79 -8.06 5.22
C PHE A 56 10.25 -7.76 4.91
N SER A 57 10.98 -8.81 4.50
CA SER A 57 12.36 -8.65 4.03
C SER A 57 12.40 -7.84 2.73
N ALA A 58 13.53 -7.20 2.42
CA ALA A 58 13.69 -6.47 1.16
C ALA A 58 13.44 -7.35 -0.08
N ALA A 59 13.75 -8.64 -0.01
CA ALA A 59 13.48 -9.60 -1.07
C ALA A 59 11.98 -9.84 -1.24
N ASP A 60 11.22 -9.94 -0.14
CA ASP A 60 9.77 -10.15 -0.19
C ASP A 60 9.04 -8.90 -0.65
N GLN A 61 9.45 -7.72 -0.16
CA GLN A 61 8.95 -6.44 -0.65
C GLN A 61 9.11 -6.33 -2.17
N LYS A 62 10.29 -6.72 -2.69
CA LYS A 62 10.54 -6.74 -4.14
C LYS A 62 9.61 -7.70 -4.88
N ARG A 63 9.45 -8.95 -4.41
CA ARG A 63 8.57 -9.94 -5.05
C ARG A 63 7.13 -9.45 -5.12
N ILE A 64 6.63 -8.86 -4.04
CA ILE A 64 5.25 -8.34 -3.95
C ILE A 64 5.06 -7.17 -4.92
N VAL A 65 6.00 -6.23 -4.97
CA VAL A 65 5.94 -5.09 -5.90
C VAL A 65 6.03 -5.55 -7.36
N ASP A 66 6.90 -6.51 -7.67
CA ASP A 66 7.01 -7.06 -9.03
C ASP A 66 5.72 -7.77 -9.45
N ALA A 67 5.10 -8.55 -8.55
CA ALA A 67 3.81 -9.21 -8.80
C ALA A 67 2.67 -8.21 -9.02
N GLN A 68 2.56 -7.19 -8.15
CA GLN A 68 1.57 -6.11 -8.30
C GLN A 68 1.71 -5.37 -9.64
N GLN A 69 2.95 -5.14 -10.09
CA GLN A 69 3.20 -4.50 -11.39
C GLN A 69 2.85 -5.42 -12.57
N ALA A 70 2.98 -6.74 -12.42
CA ALA A 70 2.56 -7.70 -13.43
C ALA A 70 1.02 -7.75 -13.54
N ASP A 71 0.31 -7.79 -12.41
CA ASP A 71 -1.16 -7.78 -12.37
C ASP A 71 -1.72 -6.51 -13.03
N LYS A 72 -1.18 -5.34 -12.68
CA LYS A 72 -1.57 -4.05 -13.31
C LYS A 72 -1.36 -4.00 -14.82
N ARG A 73 -0.37 -4.74 -15.35
CA ARG A 73 -0.12 -4.80 -16.80
C ARG A 73 -1.11 -5.74 -17.48
N ALA A 74 -1.48 -6.83 -16.83
CA ALA A 74 -2.49 -7.75 -17.34
C ALA A 74 -3.89 -7.13 -17.36
N ASP A 75 -4.22 -6.27 -16.39
CA ASP A 75 -5.49 -5.52 -16.35
C ASP A 75 -5.53 -4.31 -17.30
N GLY A 76 -4.38 -3.88 -17.85
CA GLY A 76 -4.24 -2.67 -18.67
C GLY A 76 -4.37 -2.86 -20.18
N ASP A 77 -4.44 -4.09 -20.68
CA ASP A 77 -4.50 -4.41 -22.13
C ASP A 77 -5.94 -4.29 -22.72
N GLY A 78 -6.83 -3.51 -22.09
CA GLY A 78 -8.26 -3.42 -22.43
C GLY A 78 -8.77 -2.10 -23.00
N GLU A 79 -7.98 -1.03 -23.08
CA GLU A 79 -8.45 0.26 -23.60
C GLU A 79 -7.36 0.99 -24.40
N GLU A 80 -7.21 0.62 -25.68
CA GLU A 80 -6.71 1.52 -26.74
C GLU A 80 -7.15 0.97 -28.11
N GLU A 81 -8.46 0.92 -28.38
CA GLU A 81 -8.95 0.87 -29.77
C GLU A 81 -9.28 2.30 -30.24
N LYS A 82 -8.21 2.90 -30.78
CA LYS A 82 -8.12 4.01 -31.72
C LYS A 82 -9.45 4.55 -32.28
N ASP A 83 -9.79 5.77 -31.86
CA ASP A 83 -10.35 6.77 -32.77
C ASP A 83 -9.34 6.99 -33.90
N SER A 84 -9.55 6.40 -35.08
CA SER A 84 -9.00 6.84 -36.39
C SER A 84 -9.47 5.93 -37.53
N ALA A 85 -10.52 6.36 -38.24
CA ALA A 85 -10.56 6.55 -39.72
C ALA A 85 -11.99 6.69 -40.22
#